data_AF-M2AR93-F1
#
_entry.id   AF-M2AR93-F1
#
_cell.length_a   1.000
_cell.length_b   1.000
_cell.length_c   1.000
_cell.angle_alpha   90.00
_cell.angle_beta   90.00
_cell.angle_gamma   90.00
#
_symmetry.space_group_name_H-M   'P 1'
#
loop_
_entity.id
_entity.type
_entity.pdbx_description
1 polymer ?
#
loop_
_entity_poly.entity_id
_entity_poly.type
_entity_poly.pdbx_seq_one_letter_code
_entity_poly.pdbx_strand_id
1 'polypeptide(L)'
;MQVKVLSVKNPYAYLIIQGGKDVENRTWTTDYRGRLYIHSSGDTLPFITQDENPPKFIELEDNEKILSEYGDYAEKLEDWYYDLLDAYVEAGIPEGTRSESEMLQRICDYQDKWLLKSQSIIGYVDLVDIVKDSSSPWSIDGQYHWILKNPTLLKNPIRQVKGRLGLWNYNLPE
;
A
#
# COMPACT_ATOMS: atom_id res chain seq x y z
N MET A 1 17.80 15.17 -7.01
CA MET A 1 16.61 16.07 -6.95
C MET A 1 15.95 15.98 -5.57
N GLN A 2 15.52 17.08 -4.96
CA GLN A 2 14.78 17.04 -3.68
C GLN A 2 13.29 16.81 -3.91
N VAL A 3 12.68 15.90 -3.13
CA VAL A 3 11.27 15.49 -3.26
C VAL A 3 10.55 15.45 -1.91
N LYS A 4 9.22 15.52 -1.95
CA LYS A 4 8.35 15.31 -0.79
C LYS A 4 8.04 13.84 -0.61
N VAL A 5 8.12 13.36 0.63
CA VAL A 5 7.89 11.97 1.00
C VAL A 5 6.95 11.90 2.20
N LEU A 6 6.04 10.92 2.17
CA LEU A 6 5.21 10.54 3.30
C LEU A 6 5.51 9.08 3.68
N SER A 7 5.77 8.84 4.97
CA SER A 7 5.86 7.48 5.49
C SER A 7 4.46 6.95 5.80
N VAL A 8 4.14 5.81 5.18
CA VAL A 8 2.89 5.08 5.34
C VAL A 8 3.23 3.68 5.88
N LYS A 9 2.42 3.17 6.82
CA LYS A 9 2.64 1.83 7.40
C LYS A 9 2.31 0.77 6.35
N ASN A 10 3.05 -0.34 6.34
CA ASN A 10 2.62 -1.54 5.63
C ASN A 10 1.34 -2.11 6.27
N PRO A 11 0.43 -2.71 5.47
CA PRO A 11 0.53 -2.91 4.01
C PRO A 11 0.04 -1.72 3.17
N TYR A 12 -0.57 -0.71 3.80
CA TYR A 12 -1.24 0.42 3.11
C TYR A 12 -0.35 1.20 2.14
N ALA A 13 0.95 1.30 2.40
CA ALA A 13 1.89 1.93 1.47
C ALA A 13 1.86 1.25 0.08
N TYR A 14 1.81 -0.07 0.03
CA TYR A 14 1.75 -0.82 -1.22
C TYR A 14 0.35 -0.81 -1.82
N LEU A 15 -0.70 -0.87 -1.00
CA LEU A 15 -2.08 -0.72 -1.49
C LEU A 15 -2.30 0.63 -2.19
N ILE A 16 -1.71 1.70 -1.66
CA ILE A 16 -1.70 3.01 -2.32
C ILE A 16 -1.00 2.94 -3.68
N ILE A 17 0.20 2.35 -3.72
CA ILE A 17 1.01 2.31 -4.93
C ILE A 17 0.48 1.34 -6.00
N GLN A 18 -0.29 0.33 -5.61
CA GLN A 18 -1.03 -0.54 -6.53
C GLN A 18 -2.38 0.07 -6.98
N GLY A 19 -2.80 1.19 -6.37
CA GLY A 19 -4.05 1.87 -6.70
C GLY A 19 -5.29 1.33 -6.00
N GLY A 20 -5.14 0.34 -5.12
CA GLY A 20 -6.23 -0.20 -4.31
C GLY A 20 -6.68 0.73 -3.18
N LYS A 21 -5.83 1.66 -2.73
CA LYS A 21 -6.13 2.68 -1.71
C LYS A 21 -5.88 4.09 -2.22
N ASP A 22 -6.96 4.83 -2.45
CA ASP A 22 -6.94 6.16 -3.07
C ASP A 22 -6.95 7.33 -2.06
N VAL A 23 -7.06 7.01 -0.76
CA VAL A 23 -7.05 8.00 0.33
C VAL A 23 -6.05 7.62 1.40
N GLU A 24 -5.27 8.60 1.86
CA GLU A 24 -4.47 8.50 3.08
C GLU A 24 -5.15 9.30 4.20
N ASN A 25 -5.43 8.64 5.33
CA ASN A 25 -6.12 9.26 6.46
C ASN A 25 -5.12 9.90 7.43
N ARG A 26 -5.31 11.17 7.78
CA ARG A 26 -4.45 11.89 8.73
C ARG A 26 -5.26 12.76 9.68
N THR A 27 -4.74 12.91 10.89
CA THR A 27 -5.26 13.86 11.89
C THR A 27 -4.84 15.32 11.62
N TRP A 28 -4.03 15.55 10.58
CA TRP A 28 -3.46 16.84 10.22
C TRP A 28 -3.49 17.06 8.70
N THR A 29 -3.30 18.32 8.28
CA THR A 29 -3.35 18.76 6.89
C THR A 29 -2.09 19.50 6.46
N THR A 30 -1.92 19.71 5.17
CA THR A 30 -0.84 20.49 4.54
C THR A 30 -1.35 21.23 3.31
N ASP A 31 -0.73 22.36 2.99
CA ASP A 31 -1.00 23.11 1.75
C ASP A 31 -0.30 22.48 0.52
N TYR A 32 0.53 21.45 0.72
CA TYR A 32 1.22 20.79 -0.39
C TYR A 32 0.23 20.04 -1.31
N ARG A 33 0.37 20.25 -2.62
CA ARG A 33 -0.27 19.47 -3.69
C ARG A 33 0.77 19.18 -4.76
N GLY A 34 0.72 17.97 -5.32
CA GLY A 34 1.68 17.49 -6.31
C GLY A 34 2.31 16.16 -5.95
N ARG A 35 3.43 15.84 -6.60
CA ARG A 35 4.07 14.52 -6.52
C ARG A 35 4.56 14.18 -5.11
N LEU A 36 3.93 13.18 -4.52
CA LEU A 36 4.22 12.67 -3.20
C LEU A 36 4.85 11.27 -3.29
N TYR A 37 6.09 11.14 -2.86
CA TYR A 37 6.74 9.83 -2.77
C TYR A 37 6.24 9.08 -1.53
N ILE A 38 6.00 7.78 -1.71
CA ILE A 38 5.50 6.91 -0.64
C ILE A 38 6.66 6.09 -0.10
N HIS A 39 6.90 6.27 1.20
CA HIS A 39 7.84 5.48 1.98
C HIS A 39 7.08 4.40 2.74
N SER A 40 7.51 3.15 2.59
CA SER A 40 7.00 1.99 3.32
C SER A 40 7.69 1.89 4.68
N SER A 41 6.89 1.99 5.74
CA SER A 41 7.30 1.89 7.14
C SER A 41 6.63 0.70 7.84
N GLY A 42 7.10 0.37 9.04
CA GLY A 42 6.57 -0.77 9.80
C GLY A 42 7.18 -2.09 9.36
N ASP A 43 6.60 -3.18 9.84
CA ASP A 43 7.13 -4.52 9.59
C ASP A 43 6.98 -4.90 8.12
N THR A 44 7.92 -5.72 7.67
CA THR A 44 8.00 -6.24 6.30
C THR A 44 6.83 -7.20 6.00
N LEU A 45 6.12 -7.67 7.04
CA LEU A 45 5.15 -8.77 7.00
C LEU A 45 3.80 -8.46 7.67
N PRO A 46 3.00 -7.49 7.20
CA PRO A 46 1.62 -7.43 7.63
C PRO A 46 0.80 -8.42 6.82
N PHE A 47 0.16 -9.37 7.51
CA PHE A 47 -1.00 -10.05 6.95
C PHE A 47 -2.16 -9.06 6.93
N ILE A 48 -2.85 -8.95 5.79
CA ILE A 48 -4.14 -8.25 5.77
C ILE A 48 -5.10 -9.12 6.59
N THR A 49 -5.41 -8.66 7.79
CA THR A 49 -6.49 -9.25 8.59
C THR A 49 -7.82 -8.67 8.13
N GLN A 50 -8.93 -9.29 8.54
CA GLN A 50 -10.26 -8.68 8.31
C GLN A 50 -10.33 -7.24 8.83
N ASP A 51 -9.61 -6.93 9.91
CA ASP A 51 -9.55 -5.59 10.51
C ASP A 51 -8.77 -4.57 9.68
N GLU A 52 -8.00 -5.03 8.69
CA GLU A 52 -7.23 -4.17 7.76
C GLU A 52 -7.96 -3.92 6.42
N ASN A 53 -9.18 -4.45 6.26
CA ASN A 53 -10.05 -4.13 5.14
C ASN A 53 -10.48 -2.65 5.16
N PRO A 54 -10.90 -2.09 4.01
CA PRO A 54 -11.53 -0.77 3.99
C PRO A 54 -12.66 -0.71 5.03
N PRO A 55 -12.76 0.33 5.87
CA PRO A 55 -13.76 0.40 6.92
C PRO A 55 -15.19 0.17 6.41
N LYS A 56 -15.52 0.74 5.24
CA LYS A 56 -16.86 0.59 4.64
C LYS A 56 -17.10 -0.78 3.99
N PHE A 57 -16.06 -1.59 3.79
CA PHE A 57 -16.16 -2.94 3.22
C PHE A 57 -16.73 -3.93 4.25
N ILE A 58 -16.31 -3.79 5.51
CA ILE A 58 -16.69 -4.70 6.61
C ILE A 58 -18.21 -4.63 6.90
N GLU A 59 -18.86 -3.54 6.52
CA GLU A 59 -20.30 -3.30 6.72
C GLU A 59 -21.18 -3.83 5.58
N LEU A 60 -20.60 -4.41 4.52
CA LEU A 60 -21.33 -4.93 3.37
C LEU A 60 -21.53 -6.45 3.50
N GLU A 61 -22.78 -6.90 3.34
CA GLU A 61 -23.15 -8.33 3.31
C GLU A 61 -23.44 -8.85 1.88
N ASP A 62 -23.54 -7.94 0.91
CA ASP A 62 -23.92 -8.26 -0.47
C ASP A 62 -22.70 -8.34 -1.40
N ASN A 63 -22.42 -9.55 -1.89
CA ASN A 63 -21.29 -9.84 -2.76
C ASN A 63 -21.33 -9.05 -4.09
N GLU A 64 -22.50 -8.79 -4.68
CA GLU A 64 -22.58 -8.02 -5.93
C GLU A 64 -22.22 -6.56 -5.70
N LYS A 65 -22.68 -5.99 -4.58
CA LYS A 65 -22.35 -4.62 -4.19
C LYS A 65 -20.88 -4.46 -3.83
N ILE A 66 -20.31 -5.45 -3.13
CA ILE A 66 -18.87 -5.50 -2.85
C ILE A 66 -18.07 -5.51 -4.16
N LEU A 67 -18.40 -6.39 -5.10
CA LEU A 67 -17.71 -6.45 -6.38
C LEU A 67 -17.86 -5.15 -7.19
N SER A 68 -19.02 -4.51 -7.16
CA SER A 68 -19.24 -3.25 -7.86
C SER A 68 -18.48 -2.06 -7.24
N GLU A 69 -18.33 -2.00 -5.93
CA GLU A 69 -17.67 -0.87 -5.24
C GLU A 69 -16.16 -1.09 -5.06
N TYR A 70 -15.71 -2.34 -5.01
CA TYR A 70 -14.34 -2.72 -4.66
C TYR A 70 -13.68 -3.65 -5.67
N GLY A 71 -14.29 -3.88 -6.84
CA GLY A 71 -13.75 -4.77 -7.88
C GLY A 71 -12.31 -4.41 -8.24
N ASP A 72 -12.03 -3.13 -8.48
CA ASP A 72 -10.67 -2.64 -8.76
C ASP A 72 -9.69 -2.94 -7.61
N TYR A 73 -10.13 -2.81 -6.35
CA TYR A 73 -9.30 -3.15 -5.19
C TYR A 73 -9.05 -4.65 -5.10
N ALA A 74 -10.10 -5.47 -5.27
CA ALA A 74 -10.01 -6.92 -5.21
C ALA A 74 -9.08 -7.44 -6.31
N GLU A 75 -9.23 -6.94 -7.54
CA GLU A 75 -8.34 -7.27 -8.66
C GLU A 75 -6.91 -6.83 -8.39
N LYS A 76 -6.69 -5.61 -7.87
CA LYS A 76 -5.32 -5.15 -7.52
C LYS A 76 -4.69 -5.91 -6.38
N LEU A 77 -5.47 -6.35 -5.41
CA LEU A 77 -5.00 -7.16 -4.31
C LEU A 77 -4.64 -8.56 -4.81
N GLU A 78 -5.47 -9.14 -5.67
CA GLU A 78 -5.25 -10.42 -6.32
C GLU A 78 -4.00 -10.40 -7.23
N ASP A 79 -3.87 -9.40 -8.10
CA ASP A 79 -2.66 -9.12 -8.90
C ASP A 79 -1.42 -9.04 -8.00
N TRP A 80 -1.52 -8.30 -6.90
CA TRP A 80 -0.42 -8.16 -5.94
C TRP A 80 -0.02 -9.49 -5.31
N TYR A 81 -0.99 -10.35 -4.96
CA TYR A 81 -0.72 -11.69 -4.47
C TYR A 81 -0.02 -12.54 -5.54
N TYR A 82 -0.44 -12.47 -6.80
CA TYR A 82 0.19 -13.22 -7.90
C TYR A 82 1.61 -12.74 -8.22
N ASP A 83 1.84 -11.42 -8.28
CA ASP A 83 3.17 -10.86 -8.49
C ASP A 83 4.13 -11.26 -7.35
N LEU A 84 3.63 -11.28 -6.11
CA LEU A 84 4.39 -11.75 -4.95
C LEU A 84 4.75 -13.23 -5.09
N LEU A 85 3.80 -14.04 -5.56
CA LEU A 85 4.01 -15.47 -5.82
C LEU A 85 5.10 -15.71 -6.86
N ASP A 86 5.05 -15.00 -7.99
CA ASP A 86 6.03 -15.14 -9.07
C ASP A 86 7.44 -14.77 -8.60
N ALA A 87 7.58 -13.70 -7.82
CA ALA A 87 8.88 -13.33 -7.24
C ALA A 87 9.44 -14.38 -6.28
N TYR A 88 8.57 -15.12 -5.57
CA TYR A 88 8.98 -16.24 -4.71
C TYR A 88 9.44 -17.43 -5.54
N VAL A 89 8.74 -17.75 -6.62
CA VAL A 89 9.13 -18.80 -7.58
C VAL A 89 10.50 -18.49 -8.18
N GLU A 90 10.71 -17.26 -8.65
CA GLU A 90 12.02 -16.81 -9.17
C GLU A 90 13.14 -16.90 -8.12
N ALA A 91 12.80 -16.68 -6.84
CA ALA A 91 13.73 -16.79 -5.72
C ALA A 91 13.97 -18.25 -5.25
N GLY A 92 13.42 -19.24 -5.96
CA GLY A 92 13.57 -20.67 -5.70
C GLY A 92 12.74 -21.17 -4.53
N ILE A 93 11.62 -20.50 -4.21
CA ILE A 93 10.84 -20.76 -3.00
C ILE A 93 9.36 -20.93 -3.32
N PRO A 94 8.78 -22.08 -2.96
CA PRO A 94 9.36 -23.42 -2.79
C PRO A 94 9.02 -24.38 -3.93
N GLU A 95 9.63 -25.56 -3.89
CA GLU A 95 9.22 -26.70 -4.71
C GLU A 95 7.86 -27.26 -4.25
N GLY A 96 7.01 -27.69 -5.20
CA GLY A 96 5.68 -28.26 -4.92
C GLY A 96 4.51 -27.26 -4.92
N THR A 97 3.29 -27.80 -4.99
CA THR A 97 1.97 -27.23 -5.38
C THR A 97 1.63 -25.76 -5.05
N ARG A 98 0.72 -25.19 -5.87
CA ARG A 98 0.20 -23.79 -5.83
C ARG A 98 -1.11 -23.65 -5.04
N SER A 99 -1.23 -24.19 -3.82
CA SER A 99 -2.43 -23.95 -3.01
C SER A 99 -2.32 -22.67 -2.18
N GLU A 100 -3.44 -21.97 -1.96
CA GLU A 100 -3.50 -20.71 -1.18
C GLU A 100 -3.03 -20.92 0.28
N SER A 101 -3.41 -22.03 0.92
CA SER A 101 -3.02 -22.33 2.29
C SER A 101 -1.51 -22.59 2.43
N GLU A 102 -0.88 -23.28 1.47
CA GLU A 102 0.58 -23.46 1.46
C GLU A 102 1.29 -22.14 1.17
N MET A 103 0.72 -21.29 0.31
CA MET A 103 1.26 -19.96 0.02
C MET A 103 1.33 -19.08 1.28
N LEU A 104 0.26 -19.04 2.08
CA LEU A 104 0.25 -18.32 3.35
C LEU A 104 1.30 -18.85 4.33
N GLN A 105 1.48 -20.17 4.38
CA GLN A 105 2.51 -20.79 5.22
C GLN A 105 3.93 -20.44 4.75
N ARG A 106 4.19 -20.39 3.43
CA ARG A 106 5.49 -20.03 2.84
C ARG A 106 5.85 -18.57 3.09
N ILE A 107 4.84 -17.71 3.07
CA ILE A 107 4.88 -16.33 3.55
C ILE A 107 5.35 -16.33 5.01
N CYS A 108 4.76 -17.09 5.93
CA CYS A 108 5.30 -17.17 7.30
C CYS A 108 6.76 -17.67 7.36
N ASP A 109 7.10 -18.70 6.59
CA ASP A 109 8.36 -19.44 6.70
C ASP A 109 9.58 -18.69 6.12
N TYR A 110 9.36 -17.78 5.17
CA TYR A 110 10.42 -17.04 4.47
C TYR A 110 10.30 -15.51 4.62
N GLN A 111 9.91 -15.05 5.81
CA GLN A 111 9.80 -13.64 6.19
C GLN A 111 11.00 -12.76 5.78
N ASP A 112 12.22 -13.33 5.76
CA ASP A 112 13.45 -12.59 5.48
C ASP A 112 13.67 -12.26 3.99
N LYS A 113 12.93 -12.90 3.07
CA LYS A 113 13.09 -12.70 1.62
C LYS A 113 12.18 -11.62 1.00
N TRP A 114 11.24 -11.06 1.76
CA TRP A 114 10.05 -10.35 1.24
C TRP A 114 10.23 -9.28 0.17
N LEU A 115 9.23 -9.18 -0.71
CA LEU A 115 9.02 -8.13 -1.72
C LEU A 115 8.35 -6.85 -1.18
N LEU A 116 8.17 -6.71 0.13
CA LEU A 116 7.62 -5.54 0.81
C LEU A 116 8.72 -4.92 1.64
N LYS A 117 9.68 -4.26 0.99
CA LYS A 117 10.80 -3.67 1.73
C LYS A 117 10.28 -2.51 2.58
N SER A 118 10.24 -2.72 3.89
CA SER A 118 10.19 -1.65 4.87
C SER A 118 11.45 -0.79 4.75
N GLN A 119 11.39 0.42 5.32
CA GLN A 119 12.50 1.38 5.24
C GLN A 119 12.90 1.69 3.79
N SER A 120 11.92 1.80 2.90
CA SER A 120 12.16 2.03 1.48
C SER A 120 11.16 3.02 0.89
N ILE A 121 11.61 3.86 -0.04
CA ILE A 121 10.72 4.62 -0.92
C ILE A 121 10.37 3.72 -2.10
N ILE A 122 9.10 3.39 -2.24
CA ILE A 122 8.63 2.30 -3.12
C ILE A 122 7.98 2.83 -4.40
N GLY A 123 7.50 4.08 -4.38
CA GLY A 123 6.65 4.62 -5.42
C GLY A 123 6.36 6.09 -5.18
N TYR A 124 5.53 6.65 -6.04
CA TYR A 124 4.93 7.95 -5.83
C TYR A 124 3.49 7.99 -6.33
N VAL A 125 2.76 8.97 -5.82
CA VAL A 125 1.40 9.34 -6.20
C VAL A 125 1.35 10.86 -6.40
N ASP A 126 0.23 11.37 -6.89
CA ASP A 126 -0.09 12.79 -6.83
C ASP A 126 -1.06 13.04 -5.68
N LEU A 127 -0.67 13.91 -4.73
CA LEU A 127 -1.59 14.45 -3.72
C LEU A 127 -2.38 15.60 -4.36
N VAL A 128 -3.63 15.32 -4.74
CA VAL A 128 -4.45 16.25 -5.53
C VAL A 128 -5.38 17.09 -4.66
N ASP A 129 -5.85 16.54 -3.53
CA ASP A 129 -6.66 17.30 -2.58
C ASP A 129 -6.57 16.77 -1.14
N ILE A 130 -7.11 17.52 -0.18
CA ILE A 130 -7.33 17.10 1.20
C ILE A 130 -8.72 17.56 1.63
N VAL A 131 -9.62 16.62 1.89
CA VAL A 131 -11.03 16.88 2.23
C VAL A 131 -11.39 16.22 3.57
N LYS A 132 -12.60 16.48 4.10
CA LYS A 132 -13.09 15.83 5.33
C LYS A 132 -14.20 14.80 5.07
N ASP A 133 -14.78 14.81 3.89
CA ASP A 133 -16.01 14.12 3.51
C ASP A 133 -15.80 13.27 2.24
N SER A 134 -14.69 12.54 2.21
CA SER A 134 -14.36 11.67 1.08
C SER A 134 -15.34 10.51 1.01
N SER A 135 -15.85 10.25 -0.20
CA SER A 135 -16.68 9.09 -0.48
C SER A 135 -15.87 7.79 -0.51
N SER A 136 -14.54 7.85 -0.65
CA SER A 136 -13.67 6.67 -0.70
C SER A 136 -13.99 5.72 0.44
N PRO A 137 -14.02 4.41 0.18
CA PRO A 137 -14.30 3.43 1.22
C PRO A 137 -13.20 3.32 2.28
N TRP A 138 -12.02 3.88 1.98
CA TRP A 138 -10.89 3.94 2.89
C TRP A 138 -10.94 5.10 3.87
N SER A 139 -11.90 6.00 3.73
CA SER A 139 -12.03 7.20 4.55
C SER A 139 -12.40 6.83 5.99
N ILE A 140 -11.75 7.45 6.97
CA ILE A 140 -12.03 7.25 8.40
C ILE A 140 -12.67 8.50 8.96
N ASP A 141 -13.87 8.34 9.53
CA ASP A 141 -14.62 9.44 10.12
C ASP A 141 -13.79 10.27 11.11
N GLY A 142 -13.91 11.59 10.98
CA GLY A 142 -13.19 12.56 11.81
C GLY A 142 -11.73 12.84 11.37
N GLN A 143 -11.23 12.17 10.33
CA GLN A 143 -9.90 12.46 9.78
C GLN A 143 -9.94 13.36 8.53
N TYR A 144 -8.78 13.90 8.18
CA TYR A 144 -8.55 14.47 6.86
C TYR A 144 -8.22 13.35 5.88
N HIS A 145 -8.80 13.44 4.71
CA HIS A 145 -8.68 12.47 3.62
C HIS A 145 -7.79 13.07 2.53
N TRP A 146 -6.54 12.63 2.49
CA TRP A 146 -5.58 13.05 1.47
C TRP A 146 -5.87 12.25 0.20
N ILE A 147 -6.36 12.92 -0.84
CA ILE A 147 -6.78 12.30 -2.10
C ILE A 147 -5.55 12.04 -2.96
N LEU A 148 -5.31 10.76 -3.25
CA LEU A 148 -4.14 10.27 -3.98
C LEU A 148 -4.56 9.80 -5.37
N LYS A 149 -3.78 10.17 -6.38
CA LYS A 149 -4.01 9.79 -7.78
C LYS A 149 -2.70 9.34 -8.45
N ASN A 150 -2.82 8.74 -9.63
CA ASN A 150 -1.71 8.34 -10.49
C ASN A 150 -0.60 7.55 -9.77
N PRO A 151 -0.94 6.48 -9.04
CA PRO A 151 0.06 5.71 -8.33
C PRO A 151 1.04 5.06 -9.31
N THR A 152 2.33 5.16 -8.97
CA THR A 152 3.42 4.62 -9.77
C THR A 152 4.39 3.87 -8.88
N LEU A 153 4.49 2.55 -9.09
CA LEU A 153 5.50 1.70 -8.48
C LEU A 153 6.86 1.96 -9.11
N LEU A 154 7.90 2.17 -8.29
CA LEU A 154 9.26 2.23 -8.80
C LEU A 154 9.74 0.82 -9.16
N LYS A 155 10.32 0.69 -10.36
CA LYS A 155 11.00 -0.56 -10.77
C LYS A 155 12.04 -1.04 -9.75
N ASN A 156 12.75 -0.10 -9.12
CA ASN A 156 13.70 -0.36 -8.05
C ASN A 156 13.40 0.56 -6.86
N PRO A 157 12.92 0.03 -5.72
CA PRO A 157 12.73 0.80 -4.50
C PRO A 157 14.06 1.40 -3.99
N ILE A 158 13.99 2.61 -3.43
CA ILE A 158 15.14 3.24 -2.76
C ILE A 158 15.19 2.73 -1.33
N ARG A 159 16.14 1.82 -1.05
CA ARG A 159 16.22 1.06 0.21
C ARG A 159 17.04 1.77 1.28
N GLN A 160 16.91 1.27 2.52
CA GLN A 160 17.64 1.76 3.69
C GLN A 160 17.36 3.23 4.03
N VAL A 161 16.16 3.69 3.67
CA VAL A 161 15.66 5.02 4.00
C VAL A 161 14.86 4.92 5.29
N LYS A 162 15.36 5.54 6.37
CA LYS A 162 14.61 5.63 7.63
C LYS A 162 13.41 6.56 7.46
N GLY A 163 12.23 6.07 7.83
CA GLY A 163 10.99 6.85 7.82
C GLY A 163 11.02 8.00 8.82
N ARG A 164 10.14 8.98 8.61
CA ARG A 164 10.01 10.18 9.47
C ARG A 164 8.55 10.56 9.63
N LEU A 165 8.23 11.22 10.74
CA LEU A 165 6.91 11.78 10.98
C LEU A 165 6.66 12.99 10.09
N GLY A 166 5.38 13.23 9.79
CA GLY A 166 4.95 14.35 8.96
C GLY A 166 5.33 14.19 7.48
N LEU A 167 5.20 15.29 6.73
CA LEU A 167 5.69 15.38 5.36
C LEU A 167 7.16 15.81 5.38
N TRP A 168 8.06 15.03 4.77
CA TRP A 168 9.50 15.27 4.85
C TRP A 168 10.16 15.34 3.48
N ASN A 169 11.36 15.94 3.44
CA ASN A 169 12.15 16.08 2.23
C ASN A 169 13.17 14.94 2.13
N TYR A 170 13.33 14.41 0.92
CA TYR A 170 14.38 13.44 0.59
C TYR A 170 15.13 13.88 -0.66
N ASN A 171 16.45 13.68 -0.69
CA ASN A 171 17.24 13.89 -1.88
C ASN A 171 17.34 12.55 -2.60
N LEU A 172 16.67 12.43 -3.75
CA LEU A 172 16.78 11.24 -4.59
C LEU A 172 18.25 11.05 -4.98
N PRO A 173 18.77 9.80 -4.95
CA PRO A 173 20.07 9.48 -5.51
C PRO A 173 20.09 9.85 -7.00
N GLU A 174 21.28 10.19 -7.49
CA GLU A 174 21.52 10.46 -8.91
C GLU A 174 21.33 9.21 -9.77
#